data_AF-A0AAE9ERK4-F1
#
_entry.id   AF-A0AAE9ERK4-F1
#
_cell.length_a   1.000
_cell.length_b   1.000
_cell.length_c   1.000
_cell.angle_alpha   90.00
_cell.angle_beta   90.00
_cell.angle_gamma   90.00
#
_symmetry.space_group_name_H-M   'P 1'
#
loop_
_entity.id
_entity.type
_entity.pdbx_description
1 polymer ?
#
loop_
_entity_poly.entity_id
_entity_poly.type
_entity_poly.pdbx_seq_one_letter_code
_entity_poly.pdbx_strand_id
1 'polypeptide(L)'
;MDTMVFPLIAGGRRPDQIPLVACNVDLVWMADVASQLPRIGHGVFIHTLDSIYEKLTGYHLQFTATLGKPTEVSYLHAAHRIQRIAKTQKLGDVKYLYVIGDNPMSDVLGARLFDRYLRHGGVGRFDHLDLESFEGNDGEKPRVRTRNVVERCISILVETGVHQENVHMNGVVKPISALIDNFSKGEQLMLNQPNFVEYDLHAAIRTILRRECYR
;
A
#
# COMPACT_ATOMS: atom_id res chain seq x y z
N MET A 1 -32.78 -23.42 -27.02
CA MET A 1 -33.03 -23.18 -25.59
C MET A 1 -31.69 -23.32 -24.90
N ASP A 2 -30.94 -22.22 -24.81
CA ASP A 2 -29.69 -22.19 -24.06
C ASP A 2 -30.05 -22.28 -22.58
N THR A 3 -29.95 -23.48 -22.01
CA THR A 3 -29.93 -23.64 -20.57
C THR A 3 -28.72 -22.86 -20.05
N MET A 4 -28.95 -21.63 -19.56
CA MET A 4 -27.97 -20.89 -18.78
C MET A 4 -27.71 -21.68 -17.50
N VAL A 5 -26.80 -22.65 -17.60
CA VAL A 5 -26.21 -23.31 -16.45
C VAL A 5 -25.31 -22.26 -15.81
N PHE A 6 -25.82 -21.57 -14.79
CA PHE A 6 -24.98 -20.72 -13.97
C PHE A 6 -23.92 -21.61 -13.31
N PRO A 7 -22.63 -21.39 -13.57
CA PRO A 7 -21.60 -22.22 -12.99
C PRO A 7 -21.67 -22.05 -11.46
N LEU A 8 -21.86 -23.16 -10.75
CA LEU A 8 -21.91 -23.29 -9.28
C LEU A 8 -22.97 -22.48 -8.51
N ILE A 9 -24.10 -22.08 -9.13
CA ILE A 9 -25.23 -21.52 -8.38
C ILE A 9 -26.34 -22.57 -8.24
N ALA A 10 -26.27 -23.37 -7.18
CA ALA A 10 -27.38 -24.25 -6.81
C ALA A 10 -28.63 -23.40 -6.53
N GLY A 11 -29.72 -23.62 -7.28
CA GLY A 11 -30.99 -22.90 -7.10
C GLY A 11 -31.14 -21.58 -7.88
N GLY A 12 -30.22 -21.25 -8.79
CA GLY A 12 -30.41 -20.17 -9.77
C GLY A 12 -30.37 -18.74 -9.22
N ARG A 13 -30.12 -18.55 -7.92
CA ARG A 13 -29.94 -17.23 -7.29
C ARG A 13 -28.60 -17.17 -6.56
N ARG A 14 -27.78 -16.19 -6.92
CA ARG A 14 -26.46 -15.94 -6.31
C ARG A 14 -26.65 -15.59 -4.83
N PRO A 15 -26.04 -16.32 -3.88
CA PRO A 15 -25.93 -15.84 -2.52
C PRO A 15 -24.96 -14.65 -2.46
N ASP A 16 -25.25 -13.68 -1.60
CA ASP A 16 -24.35 -12.56 -1.37
C ASP A 16 -22.96 -13.07 -0.98
N GLN A 17 -21.91 -12.42 -1.50
CA GLN A 17 -20.55 -12.81 -1.16
C GLN A 17 -20.30 -12.50 0.32
N ILE A 18 -19.70 -13.45 1.04
CA ILE A 18 -19.18 -13.19 2.38
C ILE A 18 -18.15 -12.04 2.28
N PRO A 19 -18.16 -11.07 3.22
CA PRO A 19 -17.17 -10.01 3.22
C PRO A 19 -15.74 -10.55 3.23
N LEU A 20 -14.90 -10.06 2.31
CA LEU A 20 -13.50 -10.47 2.17
C LEU A 20 -12.59 -9.27 2.29
N VAL A 21 -11.58 -9.38 3.15
CA VAL A 21 -10.55 -8.33 3.32
C VAL A 21 -9.22 -8.89 2.85
N ALA A 22 -8.62 -8.25 1.85
CA ALA A 22 -7.24 -8.51 1.47
C ALA A 22 -6.32 -7.67 2.37
N CYS A 23 -5.33 -8.25 3.03
CA CYS A 23 -4.44 -7.52 3.96
C CYS A 23 -3.04 -7.26 3.42
N ASN A 24 -2.69 -7.85 2.29
CA ASN A 24 -1.44 -7.64 1.58
C ASN A 24 -1.65 -8.00 0.11
N VAL A 25 -1.26 -7.10 -0.79
CA VAL A 25 -1.41 -7.25 -2.25
C VAL A 25 -0.10 -7.55 -2.99
N ASP A 26 1.00 -7.69 -2.26
CA ASP A 26 2.33 -7.93 -2.84
C ASP A 26 2.41 -9.29 -3.52
N LEU A 27 2.78 -9.31 -4.81
CA LEU A 27 3.01 -10.56 -5.55
C LEU A 27 4.21 -11.34 -5.02
N VAL A 28 5.27 -10.61 -4.67
CA VAL A 28 6.51 -11.18 -4.19
C VAL A 28 7.08 -10.36 -3.04
N TRP A 29 7.93 -10.98 -2.26
CA TRP A 29 8.70 -10.34 -1.20
C TRP A 29 10.10 -10.94 -1.14
N MET A 30 11.10 -10.17 -0.70
CA MET A 30 12.45 -10.68 -0.53
C MET A 30 12.60 -11.28 0.86
N ALA A 31 12.62 -12.61 0.94
CA ALA A 31 12.80 -13.33 2.20
C ALA A 31 14.27 -13.50 2.58
N ASP A 32 15.13 -13.71 1.58
CA ASP A 32 16.56 -13.91 1.75
C ASP A 32 17.30 -13.32 0.55
N VAL A 33 18.07 -12.26 0.79
CA VAL A 33 18.88 -11.56 -0.20
C VAL A 33 19.91 -12.50 -0.85
N ALA A 34 20.38 -13.53 -0.13
CA ALA A 34 21.33 -14.51 -0.66
C ALA A 34 20.70 -15.42 -1.73
N SER A 35 19.39 -15.62 -1.69
CA SER A 35 18.68 -16.49 -2.65
C SER A 35 18.49 -15.86 -4.03
N GLN A 36 18.66 -14.53 -4.15
CA GLN A 36 18.47 -13.71 -5.37
C GLN A 36 17.09 -13.86 -6.06
N LEU A 37 16.18 -14.65 -5.49
CA LEU A 37 14.85 -14.95 -6.02
C LEU A 37 13.79 -14.52 -4.99
N PRO A 38 12.99 -13.48 -5.30
CA PRO A 38 11.84 -13.12 -4.48
C PRO A 38 10.89 -14.31 -4.31
N ARG A 39 10.35 -14.47 -3.10
CA ARG A 39 9.38 -15.52 -2.80
C ARG A 39 7.97 -15.03 -3.08
N ILE A 40 7.08 -15.97 -3.37
CA ILE A 40 5.65 -15.69 -3.55
C ILE A 40 5.07 -15.02 -2.29
N GLY A 41 4.40 -13.89 -2.50
CA GLY A 41 3.66 -13.14 -1.50
C GLY A 41 2.16 -13.44 -1.54
N HIS A 42 1.41 -12.75 -0.68
CA HIS A 42 -0.04 -12.92 -0.55
C HIS A 42 -0.79 -12.56 -1.84
N GLY A 43 -0.28 -11.60 -2.62
CA GLY A 43 -0.88 -11.18 -3.89
C GLY A 43 -1.09 -12.31 -4.88
N VAL A 44 -0.21 -13.33 -4.90
CA VAL A 44 -0.38 -14.51 -5.76
C VAL A 44 -1.56 -15.36 -5.29
N PHE A 45 -1.75 -15.51 -3.97
CA PHE A 45 -2.91 -16.21 -3.42
C PHE A 45 -4.21 -15.49 -3.81
N ILE A 46 -4.26 -14.16 -3.67
CA ILE A 46 -5.41 -13.33 -4.09
C ILE A 46 -5.69 -13.50 -5.58
N HIS A 47 -4.67 -13.41 -6.43
CA HIS A 47 -4.82 -13.55 -7.87
C HIS A 47 -5.31 -14.95 -8.28
N THR A 48 -4.76 -15.99 -7.65
CA THR A 48 -5.16 -17.38 -7.89
C THR A 48 -6.62 -17.61 -7.44
N LEU A 49 -6.99 -17.08 -6.27
CA LEU A 49 -8.35 -17.19 -5.73
C LEU A 49 -9.36 -16.48 -6.63
N ASP A 50 -9.08 -15.25 -7.09
CA ASP A 50 -9.92 -14.51 -8.04
C ASP A 50 -10.09 -15.29 -9.36
N SER A 51 -9.00 -15.81 -9.91
CA SER A 51 -9.01 -16.57 -11.16
C SER A 51 -9.85 -17.85 -11.06
N ILE A 52 -9.72 -18.58 -9.95
CA ILE A 52 -10.54 -19.78 -9.70
C ILE A 52 -11.99 -19.38 -9.48
N TYR A 53 -12.25 -18.35 -8.66
CA TYR A 53 -13.61 -17.87 -8.40
C TYR A 53 -14.32 -17.43 -9.69
N GLU A 54 -13.64 -16.72 -10.57
CA GLU A 54 -14.15 -16.33 -11.88
C GLU A 54 -14.42 -17.54 -12.76
N LYS A 55 -13.50 -18.51 -12.81
CA LYS A 55 -13.72 -19.75 -13.57
C LYS A 55 -14.93 -20.54 -13.08
N LEU A 56 -15.17 -20.53 -11.77
CA LEU A 56 -16.24 -21.26 -11.10
C LEU A 56 -17.59 -20.53 -11.14
N THR A 57 -17.62 -19.20 -11.20
CA THR A 57 -18.86 -18.42 -11.04
C THR A 57 -19.19 -17.52 -12.24
N GLY A 58 -18.21 -17.25 -13.11
CA GLY A 58 -18.31 -16.27 -14.19
C GLY A 58 -18.12 -14.81 -13.74
N TYR A 59 -17.79 -14.56 -12.47
CA TYR A 59 -17.62 -13.23 -11.91
C TYR A 59 -16.30 -13.11 -11.16
N HIS A 60 -15.70 -11.92 -11.18
CA HIS A 60 -14.55 -11.63 -10.33
C HIS A 60 -14.93 -11.57 -8.85
N LEU A 61 -13.98 -11.96 -8.01
CA LEU A 61 -14.05 -11.87 -6.57
C LEU A 61 -14.05 -10.40 -6.13
N GLN A 62 -14.97 -10.04 -5.23
CA GLN A 62 -15.08 -8.67 -4.73
C GLN A 62 -14.47 -8.55 -3.34
N PHE A 63 -13.45 -7.72 -3.17
CA PHE A 63 -12.92 -7.41 -1.84
C PHE A 63 -13.75 -6.30 -1.19
N THR A 64 -14.21 -6.53 0.03
CA THR A 64 -14.87 -5.52 0.87
C THR A 64 -13.90 -4.41 1.25
N ALA A 65 -12.65 -4.77 1.51
CA ALA A 65 -11.57 -3.82 1.74
C ALA A 65 -10.23 -4.42 1.33
N THR A 66 -9.31 -3.55 0.93
CA THR A 66 -7.88 -3.88 0.82
C THR A 66 -7.14 -3.08 1.87
N LEU A 67 -6.32 -3.76 2.66
CA LEU A 67 -5.45 -3.21 3.69
C LEU A 67 -4.00 -3.58 3.37
N GLY A 68 -3.07 -3.02 4.13
CA GLY A 68 -1.65 -3.12 3.84
C GLY A 68 -1.22 -2.10 2.78
N LYS A 69 0.08 -2.02 2.54
CA LYS A 69 0.62 -1.14 1.50
C LYS A 69 0.09 -1.60 0.12
N PRO A 70 -0.19 -0.68 -0.82
CA PRO A 70 0.03 0.77 -0.77
C PRO A 70 -1.18 1.59 -0.24
N THR A 71 -2.14 0.99 0.47
CA THR A 71 -3.38 1.69 0.89
C THR A 71 -3.08 2.89 1.81
N GLU A 72 -3.71 4.04 1.54
CA GLU A 72 -3.50 5.25 2.34
C GLU A 72 -3.95 5.08 3.79
N VAL A 73 -5.02 4.32 4.04
CA VAL A 73 -5.49 4.02 5.41
C VAL A 73 -4.43 3.29 6.25
N SER A 74 -3.60 2.43 5.64
CA SER A 74 -2.51 1.76 6.35
C SER A 74 -1.42 2.73 6.77
N TYR A 75 -1.11 3.70 5.92
CA TYR A 75 -0.15 4.77 6.25
C TYR A 75 -0.72 5.75 7.27
N LEU A 76 -2.02 6.07 7.20
CA LEU A 76 -2.69 6.89 8.20
C LEU A 76 -2.62 6.23 9.58
N HIS A 77 -2.93 4.94 9.66
CA HIS A 77 -2.80 4.17 10.88
C HIS A 77 -1.34 4.17 11.40
N ALA A 78 -0.36 3.91 10.53
CA ALA A 78 1.05 3.96 10.93
C ALA A 78 1.46 5.34 11.49
N ALA A 79 1.01 6.42 10.85
CA ALA A 79 1.27 7.78 11.29
C ALA A 79 0.65 8.06 12.68
N HIS A 80 -0.60 7.64 12.93
CA HIS A 80 -1.21 7.74 14.26
C HIS A 80 -0.36 7.02 15.33
N ARG A 81 0.10 5.80 15.02
CA ARG A 81 0.92 5.01 15.94
C ARG A 81 2.25 5.69 16.25
N ILE A 82 2.92 6.24 15.25
CA ILE A 82 4.17 7.00 15.42
C ILE A 82 3.94 8.23 16.31
N GLN A 83 2.88 8.99 16.07
CA GLN A 83 2.56 10.17 16.90
C GLN A 83 2.25 9.80 18.35
N ARG A 84 1.55 8.69 18.60
CA ARG A 84 1.30 8.20 19.96
C ARG A 84 2.57 7.77 20.67
N ILE A 85 3.48 7.13 19.97
CA ILE A 85 4.79 6.75 20.51
C ILE A 85 5.57 8.01 20.89
N ALA A 86 5.64 9.00 19.99
CA ALA A 86 6.31 10.28 20.27
C ALA A 86 5.73 10.98 21.50
N LYS A 87 4.40 11.08 21.61
CA LYS A 87 3.71 11.64 22.80
C LYS A 87 4.04 10.88 24.08
N THR A 88 4.00 9.54 24.05
CA THR A 88 4.35 8.70 25.20
C THR A 88 5.80 8.92 25.65
N GLN A 89 6.70 9.14 24.70
CA GLN A 89 8.10 9.46 24.96
C GLN A 89 8.36 10.93 25.28
N LYS A 90 7.32 11.77 25.35
CA LYS A 90 7.40 13.23 25.55
C LYS A 90 8.26 13.93 24.49
N LEU A 91 8.30 13.39 23.28
CA LEU A 91 8.89 14.01 22.11
C LEU A 91 7.90 15.02 21.51
N GLY A 92 8.44 15.96 20.72
CA GLY A 92 7.62 16.84 19.89
C GLY A 92 6.85 16.06 18.83
N ASP A 93 5.89 16.73 18.22
CA ASP A 93 5.11 16.20 17.11
C ASP A 93 6.02 15.79 15.93
N VAL A 94 5.80 14.60 15.38
CA VAL A 94 6.57 14.09 14.23
C VAL A 94 6.03 14.72 12.95
N LYS A 95 6.84 15.55 12.31
CA LYS A 95 6.46 16.30 11.09
C LYS A 95 6.79 15.57 9.79
N TYR A 96 7.83 14.74 9.79
CA TYR A 96 8.31 14.04 8.60
C TYR A 96 8.27 12.53 8.83
N LEU A 97 7.60 11.82 7.93
CA LEU A 97 7.60 10.36 7.90
C LEU A 97 8.51 9.89 6.77
N TYR A 98 9.48 9.05 7.12
CA TYR A 98 10.37 8.41 6.15
C TYR A 98 9.97 6.95 5.99
N VAL A 99 9.68 6.56 4.76
CA VAL A 99 9.27 5.20 4.39
C VAL A 99 10.42 4.57 3.63
N ILE A 100 11.15 3.70 4.30
CA ILE A 100 12.26 2.95 3.71
C ILE A 100 11.74 1.58 3.31
N GLY A 101 11.83 1.22 2.04
CA GLY A 101 11.33 -0.07 1.55
C GLY A 101 11.93 -0.46 0.21
N ASP A 102 11.73 -1.70 -0.18
CA ASP A 102 12.36 -2.34 -1.33
C ASP A 102 11.40 -2.61 -2.48
N ASN A 103 10.11 -2.33 -2.31
CA ASN A 103 9.11 -2.59 -3.34
C ASN A 103 8.47 -1.28 -3.85
N PRO A 104 8.76 -0.86 -5.10
CA PRO A 104 8.20 0.37 -5.67
C PRO A 104 6.67 0.38 -5.70
N MET A 105 6.05 -0.78 -5.95
CA MET A 105 4.60 -0.89 -6.09
C MET A 105 3.86 -1.01 -4.75
N SER A 106 4.60 -1.04 -3.64
CA SER A 106 4.06 -1.19 -2.28
C SER A 106 4.52 -0.03 -1.41
N ASP A 107 5.82 0.04 -1.10
CA ASP A 107 6.41 1.04 -0.21
C ASP A 107 6.42 2.44 -0.82
N VAL A 108 6.95 2.56 -2.04
CA VAL A 108 7.11 3.85 -2.71
C VAL A 108 5.76 4.40 -3.11
N LEU A 109 4.95 3.59 -3.81
CA LEU A 109 3.61 3.97 -4.23
C LEU A 109 2.75 4.38 -3.03
N GLY A 110 2.73 3.57 -1.96
CA GLY A 110 1.94 3.88 -0.76
C GLY A 110 2.39 5.17 -0.07
N ALA A 111 3.70 5.37 0.07
CA ALA A 111 4.23 6.62 0.63
C ALA A 111 3.87 7.84 -0.23
N ARG A 112 3.93 7.73 -1.56
CA ARG A 112 3.58 8.81 -2.49
C ARG A 112 2.09 9.13 -2.50
N LEU A 113 1.23 8.12 -2.45
CA LEU A 113 -0.21 8.28 -2.29
C LEU A 113 -0.55 8.97 -0.97
N PHE A 114 0.10 8.55 0.12
CA PHE A 114 -0.10 9.17 1.41
C PHE A 114 0.43 10.61 1.49
N ASP A 115 1.61 10.91 0.92
CA ASP A 115 2.12 12.29 0.81
C ASP A 115 1.17 13.19 0.02
N ARG A 116 0.57 12.66 -1.05
CA ARG A 116 -0.48 13.35 -1.80
C ARG A 116 -1.69 13.62 -0.90
N TYR A 117 -2.16 12.63 -0.14
CA TYR A 117 -3.27 12.81 0.81
C TYR A 117 -2.94 13.87 1.86
N LEU A 118 -1.75 13.87 2.47
CA LEU A 118 -1.36 14.90 3.45
C LEU A 118 -1.49 16.32 2.86
N ARG A 119 -1.06 16.51 1.61
CA ARG A 119 -1.06 17.81 0.92
C ARG A 119 -2.43 18.26 0.42
N HIS A 120 -3.28 17.34 -0.01
CA HIS A 120 -4.52 17.69 -0.73
C HIS A 120 -5.79 17.24 -0.02
N GLY A 121 -5.71 16.20 0.80
CA GLY A 121 -6.83 15.64 1.54
C GLY A 121 -7.79 14.79 0.75
N GLY A 122 -8.97 14.64 1.36
CA GLY A 122 -10.09 13.92 0.79
C GLY A 122 -9.89 12.41 0.77
N VAL A 123 -10.53 11.81 -0.23
CA VAL A 123 -10.65 10.36 -0.36
C VAL A 123 -9.35 9.74 -0.87
N GLY A 124 -8.96 8.60 -0.28
CA GLY A 124 -7.84 7.78 -0.74
C GLY A 124 -8.01 7.38 -2.20
N ARG A 125 -6.92 7.41 -2.97
CA ARG A 125 -6.92 7.01 -4.38
C ARG A 125 -6.92 5.50 -4.53
N PHE A 126 -6.25 4.76 -3.65
CA PHE A 126 -6.20 3.30 -3.73
C PHE A 126 -7.37 2.64 -2.99
N ASP A 127 -7.62 3.05 -1.75
CA ASP A 127 -8.64 2.42 -0.92
C ASP A 127 -10.04 3.05 -1.07
N HIS A 128 -10.15 4.22 -1.70
CA HIS A 128 -11.40 4.98 -1.86
C HIS A 128 -12.09 5.32 -0.52
N LEU A 129 -11.34 5.39 0.57
CA LEU A 129 -11.85 5.71 1.89
C LEU A 129 -11.77 7.22 2.16
N ASP A 130 -12.78 7.76 2.87
CA ASP A 130 -12.72 9.12 3.41
C ASP A 130 -11.80 9.14 4.64
N LEU A 131 -10.51 9.38 4.41
CA LEU A 131 -9.46 9.35 5.42
C LEU A 131 -9.63 10.45 6.48
N GLU A 132 -10.29 11.57 6.15
CA GLU A 132 -10.57 12.64 7.13
C GLU A 132 -11.53 12.15 8.24
N SER A 133 -12.49 11.30 7.86
CA SER A 133 -13.40 10.69 8.84
C SER A 133 -12.66 9.77 9.82
N PHE A 134 -11.65 9.02 9.34
CA PHE A 134 -10.81 8.15 10.16
C PHE A 134 -9.82 8.93 11.03
N GLU A 135 -9.35 10.11 10.59
CA GLU A 135 -8.53 11.01 11.40
C GLU A 135 -9.26 11.55 12.64
N GLY A 136 -10.56 11.79 12.53
CA GLY A 136 -11.35 12.38 13.61
C GLY A 136 -11.63 11.41 14.77
N ASN A 137 -11.65 10.10 14.51
CA ASN A 137 -12.06 9.10 15.48
C ASN A 137 -11.54 7.69 15.12
N ASP A 138 -10.27 7.42 15.38
CA ASP A 138 -9.70 6.08 15.25
C ASP A 138 -9.98 5.17 16.46
N GLY A 139 -10.84 5.60 17.39
CA GLY A 139 -11.21 4.84 18.59
C GLY A 139 -10.12 4.77 19.67
N GLU A 140 -8.95 5.37 19.46
CA GLU A 140 -7.79 5.24 20.36
C GLU A 140 -7.39 6.56 21.03
N LYS A 141 -6.85 6.46 22.26
CA LYS A 141 -6.30 7.59 23.03
C LYS A 141 -4.76 7.47 23.14
N PRO A 142 -4.01 8.59 23.16
CA PRO A 142 -4.48 9.96 22.96
C PRO A 142 -4.91 10.19 21.52
N ARG A 143 -5.84 11.14 21.32
CA ARG A 143 -6.22 11.58 19.97
C ARG A 143 -5.03 12.23 19.27
N VAL A 144 -4.88 11.92 18.00
CA VAL A 144 -3.83 12.43 17.11
C VAL A 144 -4.50 12.85 15.81
N ARG A 145 -4.10 14.00 15.26
CA ARG A 145 -4.58 14.46 13.95
C ARG A 145 -3.40 14.45 13.02
N THR A 146 -3.28 13.41 12.20
CA THR A 146 -2.09 13.20 11.38
C THR A 146 -1.87 14.31 10.37
N ARG A 147 -2.86 14.64 9.54
CA ARG A 147 -2.65 15.58 8.43
C ARG A 147 -2.31 17.01 8.82
N ASN A 148 -2.74 17.46 10.00
CA ASN A 148 -2.41 18.80 10.49
C ASN A 148 -1.02 18.87 11.13
N VAL A 149 -0.38 17.72 11.35
CA VAL A 149 0.88 17.62 12.08
C VAL A 149 2.00 17.10 11.19
N VAL A 150 1.73 16.05 10.42
CA VAL A 150 2.67 15.46 9.47
C VAL A 150 2.65 16.30 8.20
N GLU A 151 3.78 16.93 7.92
CA GLU A 151 3.98 17.81 6.77
C GLU A 151 4.26 17.01 5.49
N ARG A 152 5.04 15.92 5.58
CA ARG A 152 5.45 15.11 4.42
C ARG A 152 5.57 13.62 4.74
N CYS A 153 5.29 12.80 3.73
CA CYS A 153 5.68 11.40 3.69
C CYS A 153 6.71 11.21 2.57
N ILE A 154 7.90 10.71 2.91
CA ILE A 154 9.07 10.70 2.04
C ILE A 154 9.50 9.25 1.82
N SER A 155 9.51 8.80 0.57
CA SER A 155 9.92 7.44 0.21
C SER A 155 11.42 7.35 -0.09
N ILE A 156 12.06 6.33 0.49
CA ILE A 156 13.43 5.92 0.17
C ILE A 156 13.37 4.47 -0.30
N LEU A 157 13.69 4.25 -1.57
CA LEU A 157 13.78 2.92 -2.16
C LEU A 157 15.17 2.35 -1.87
N VAL A 158 15.22 1.14 -1.32
CA VAL A 158 16.48 0.40 -1.12
C VAL A 158 16.62 -0.76 -2.11
N GLU A 159 17.86 -1.06 -2.50
CA GLU A 159 18.19 -2.06 -3.53
C GLU A 159 18.59 -3.42 -2.97
N THR A 160 18.41 -3.63 -1.67
CA THR A 160 18.71 -4.89 -0.98
C THR A 160 17.56 -5.90 -1.01
N GLY A 161 16.53 -5.72 -1.84
CA GLY A 161 15.28 -6.47 -1.75
C GLY A 161 14.62 -6.79 -3.10
N VAL A 162 13.29 -6.67 -3.16
CA VAL A 162 12.48 -6.92 -4.36
C VAL A 162 12.94 -6.06 -5.53
N HIS A 163 13.29 -4.81 -5.28
CA HIS A 163 13.89 -3.93 -6.26
C HIS A 163 15.40 -4.11 -6.32
N GLN A 164 15.90 -4.25 -7.54
CA GLN A 164 17.30 -4.14 -7.89
C GLN A 164 17.40 -3.43 -9.24
N GLU A 165 18.50 -2.71 -9.46
CA GLU A 165 18.79 -2.09 -10.75
C GLU A 165 18.72 -3.17 -11.87
N ASN A 166 17.98 -2.87 -12.94
CA ASN A 166 17.72 -3.76 -14.08
C ASN A 166 16.84 -5.01 -13.81
N VAL A 167 16.24 -5.15 -12.63
CA VAL A 167 15.23 -6.19 -12.36
C VAL A 167 13.84 -5.58 -12.46
N HIS A 168 12.97 -6.16 -13.31
CA HIS A 168 11.59 -5.73 -13.47
C HIS A 168 10.62 -6.89 -13.31
N MET A 169 9.54 -6.66 -12.56
CA MET A 169 8.38 -7.54 -12.57
C MET A 169 7.52 -7.23 -13.79
N ASN A 170 7.13 -8.27 -14.53
CA ASN A 170 6.31 -8.14 -15.75
C ASN A 170 4.84 -7.77 -15.48
N GLY A 171 4.45 -7.62 -14.22
CA GLY A 171 3.06 -7.31 -13.87
C GLY A 171 2.88 -7.04 -12.39
N VAL A 172 1.66 -6.64 -12.05
CA VAL A 172 1.17 -6.36 -10.70
C VAL A 172 -0.18 -7.04 -10.51
N VAL A 173 -0.64 -7.18 -9.26
CA VAL A 173 -2.00 -7.67 -9.02
C VAL A 173 -3.06 -6.69 -9.52
N LYS A 174 -4.25 -7.21 -9.80
CA LYS A 174 -5.41 -6.44 -10.31
C LYS A 174 -5.74 -5.16 -9.53
N PRO A 175 -5.73 -5.12 -8.18
CA PRO A 175 -5.96 -3.88 -7.45
C PRO A 175 -4.96 -2.77 -7.81
N ILE A 176 -3.69 -3.13 -8.02
CA ILE A 176 -2.63 -2.17 -8.36
C ILE A 176 -2.77 -1.75 -9.83
N SER A 177 -3.04 -2.66 -10.76
CA SER A 177 -3.23 -2.29 -12.16
C SER A 177 -4.46 -1.38 -12.33
N ALA A 178 -5.57 -1.72 -11.68
CA ALA A 178 -6.79 -0.91 -11.71
C ALA A 178 -6.57 0.49 -11.12
N LEU A 179 -5.74 0.64 -10.08
CA LEU A 179 -5.32 1.94 -9.59
C LEU A 179 -4.55 2.73 -10.67
N ILE A 180 -3.53 2.10 -11.26
CA ILE A 180 -2.64 2.74 -12.24
C ILE A 180 -3.42 3.24 -13.46
N ASP A 181 -4.38 2.44 -13.93
CA ASP A 181 -5.23 2.77 -15.09
C ASP A 181 -6.08 4.03 -14.85
N ASN A 182 -6.37 4.37 -13.58
CA ASN A 182 -7.11 5.59 -13.22
C ASN A 182 -6.24 6.85 -13.18
N PHE A 183 -4.92 6.73 -13.38
CA PHE A 183 -3.99 7.84 -13.36
C PHE A 183 -3.55 8.25 -14.76
N SER A 184 -3.34 9.56 -14.96
CA SER A 184 -2.65 10.05 -16.14
C SER A 184 -1.21 9.54 -16.20
N LYS A 185 -0.61 9.46 -17.39
CA LYS A 185 0.82 9.06 -17.53
C LYS A 185 1.77 9.91 -16.68
N GLY A 186 1.48 11.20 -16.53
CA GLY A 186 2.26 12.10 -15.68
C GLY A 186 2.13 11.75 -14.19
N GLU A 187 0.91 11.42 -13.72
CA GLU A 187 0.69 10.97 -12.35
C GLU A 187 1.37 9.62 -12.08
N GLN A 188 1.29 8.68 -13.01
CA GLN A 188 1.97 7.38 -12.89
C GLN A 188 3.49 7.57 -12.72
N LEU A 189 4.11 8.42 -13.54
CA LEU A 189 5.53 8.74 -13.43
C LEU A 189 5.87 9.33 -12.04
N MET A 190 5.05 10.26 -11.56
CA MET A 190 5.26 10.92 -10.28
C MET A 190 5.05 10.01 -9.07
N LEU A 191 4.10 9.07 -9.13
CA LEU A 191 3.78 8.15 -8.03
C LEU A 191 4.76 6.96 -7.96
N ASN A 192 5.33 6.54 -9.09
CA ASN A 192 6.30 5.46 -9.12
C ASN A 192 7.74 5.91 -8.81
N GLN A 193 8.02 7.22 -8.82
CA GLN A 193 9.34 7.73 -8.53
C GLN A 193 9.56 7.88 -7.02
N PRO A 194 10.55 7.22 -6.39
CA PRO A 194 10.87 7.48 -4.99
C PRO A 194 11.48 8.87 -4.78
N ASN A 195 11.46 9.38 -3.55
CA ASN A 195 12.16 10.65 -3.25
C ASN A 195 13.68 10.46 -3.23
N PHE A 196 14.14 9.30 -2.79
CA PHE A 196 15.54 8.89 -2.77
C PHE A 196 15.67 7.42 -3.16
N VAL A 197 16.80 7.06 -3.77
CA VAL A 197 17.22 5.67 -3.99
C VAL A 197 18.54 5.50 -3.28
N GLU A 198 18.66 4.46 -2.47
CA GLU A 198 19.86 4.17 -1.67
C GLU A 198 20.17 2.69 -1.76
N TYR A 199 21.44 2.32 -1.61
CA TYR A 199 21.83 0.92 -1.73
C TYR A 199 21.18 0.06 -0.64
N ASP A 200 21.30 0.46 0.63
CA ASP A 200 20.84 -0.29 1.78
C ASP A 200 20.18 0.61 2.86
N LEU A 201 19.70 -0.03 3.93
CA LEU A 201 19.10 0.66 5.07
C LEU A 201 20.06 1.65 5.75
N HIS A 202 21.35 1.34 5.80
CA HIS A 202 22.32 2.21 6.46
C HIS A 202 22.58 3.49 5.65
N ALA A 203 22.66 3.38 4.31
CA ALA A 203 22.71 4.51 3.41
C ALA A 203 21.44 5.36 3.51
N ALA A 204 20.26 4.74 3.52
CA ALA A 204 18.98 5.41 3.73
C ALA A 204 18.94 6.24 5.03
N ILE A 205 19.36 5.66 6.15
CA ILE A 205 19.42 6.37 7.44
C ILE A 205 20.38 7.57 7.37
N ARG A 206 21.57 7.41 6.78
CA ARG A 206 22.52 8.53 6.63
C ARG A 206 21.93 9.65 5.78
N THR A 207 21.18 9.33 4.74
CA THR A 207 20.50 10.33 3.90
C THR A 207 19.43 11.10 4.68
N ILE A 208 18.67 10.41 5.54
CA ILE A 208 17.73 11.07 6.46
C ILE A 208 18.47 12.02 7.41
N LEU A 209 19.53 11.55 8.08
CA LEU A 209 20.28 12.36 9.04
C LEU A 209 20.89 13.61 8.40
N ARG A 210 21.48 13.47 7.20
CA ARG A 210 22.02 14.61 6.44
C ARG A 210 20.94 15.62 6.07
N ARG A 211 19.77 15.14 5.62
CA ARG A 211 18.64 15.98 5.22
C ARG A 211 18.05 16.76 6.39
N GLU A 212 17.96 16.13 7.56
CA GLU A 212 17.46 16.75 8.79
C GLU A 212 18.53 17.56 9.53
N CYS A 213 19.71 17.76 8.93
CA CYS A 213 20.85 18.46 9.52
C CYS A 213 21.29 17.89 10.88
N TYR A 214 21.03 16.61 11.12
CA TYR A 214 21.45 15.92 12.34
C TYR A 214 22.96 15.62 12.23
N ARG A 215 23.76 16.21 13.11
CA ARG A 215 25.22 16.02 13.18
C ARG A 215 25.58 14.87 14.10
#